data_AF-A0AAD8PY18-F1
#
_entry.id   AF-A0AAD8PY18-F1
#
_cell.length_a   1.000
_cell.length_b   1.000
_cell.length_c   1.000
_cell.angle_alpha   90.00
_cell.angle_beta   90.00
_cell.angle_gamma   90.00
#
_symmetry.space_group_name_H-M   'P 1'
#
loop_
_entity.id
_entity.type
_entity.pdbx_description
1 polymer ?
#
loop_
_entity_poly.entity_id
_entity_poly.type
_entity_poly.pdbx_seq_one_letter_code
_entity_poly.pdbx_strand_id
1 'polypeptide(L)'
;MEAHLEAVRNVKPGNPPAATAGTAEKNTEDAAAVVADRKRKKRRDELSLAATKRKMGGEIAARTKRKEMENDRPRIFYERRTTLWDLPYWAGKKLRHNIDIMHMEKNICDNIVGTLLNIPSKTKDSSNARIDCATLNVNSHLQLDRNDKVNKGKEKHYKFRGVEFTLPMPKRRLFCEYLRGVMFPFGFASNIANCLNAEGNKLQGLKTHDCHILLQRLLAIGIKDLVKPNMYNVIAELGRFFREICSKTLSRAVVERLKVDIAVILCKLELIYPPAFFDVMVHLAVHLPDEALLRGIPAHDGEVDFTVEVSIVDKEMDKLKLPGESQEENGQDEQDETMHEYQNEDGGDDDDDDDDDDDDDDDDD
;
A
#
# COMPACT_ATOMS: atom_id res chain seq x y z
N MET A 1 -84.66 9.73 -55.72
CA MET A 1 -83.44 9.74 -56.55
C MET A 1 -83.33 11.04 -57.38
N GLU A 2 -83.78 12.19 -56.85
CA GLU A 2 -83.84 13.46 -57.61
C GLU A 2 -83.61 14.70 -56.71
N ALA A 3 -82.99 14.52 -55.54
CA ALA A 3 -82.66 15.61 -54.60
C ALA A 3 -81.15 15.70 -54.27
N HIS A 4 -80.31 14.96 -54.99
CA HIS A 4 -78.85 14.94 -54.78
C HIS A 4 -78.02 15.20 -56.05
N LEU A 5 -78.66 15.57 -57.16
CA LEU A 5 -77.97 15.99 -58.39
C LEU A 5 -78.11 17.49 -58.72
N GLU A 6 -78.92 18.26 -57.99
CA GLU A 6 -79.07 19.71 -58.23
C GLU A 6 -78.11 20.58 -57.39
N ALA A 7 -77.35 19.98 -56.45
CA ALA A 7 -76.44 20.72 -55.56
C ALA A 7 -75.03 20.97 -56.15
N VAL A 8 -74.75 20.54 -57.39
CA VAL A 8 -73.42 20.67 -58.02
C VAL A 8 -73.35 21.81 -59.06
N ARG A 9 -74.40 22.64 -59.23
CA ARG A 9 -74.42 23.63 -60.34
C ARG A 9 -74.43 25.11 -60.03
N ASN A 10 -74.47 25.56 -58.78
CA ASN A 10 -74.52 27.00 -58.50
C ASN A 10 -73.65 27.40 -57.28
N VAL A 11 -72.41 27.84 -57.50
CA VAL A 11 -71.82 29.12 -57.02
C VAL A 11 -70.54 29.42 -57.82
N LYS A 12 -70.49 30.61 -58.42
CA LYS A 12 -69.37 31.18 -59.22
C LYS A 12 -68.26 31.77 -58.32
N PRO A 13 -67.01 31.90 -58.83
CA PRO A 13 -65.88 32.43 -58.08
C PRO A 13 -65.91 33.97 -57.97
N GLY A 14 -65.67 34.50 -56.77
CA GLY A 14 -65.50 35.92 -56.49
C GLY A 14 -64.03 36.31 -56.29
N ASN A 15 -63.65 37.47 -56.86
CA ASN A 15 -62.29 38.03 -56.97
C ASN A 15 -61.50 38.21 -55.65
N PRO A 16 -60.15 38.27 -55.72
CA PRO A 16 -59.29 38.46 -54.55
C PRO A 16 -59.19 39.95 -54.14
N PRO A 17 -59.11 40.27 -52.84
CA PRO A 17 -58.79 41.62 -52.40
C PRO A 17 -57.30 41.83 -52.09
N ALA A 18 -56.89 43.06 -52.37
CA ALA A 18 -55.59 43.72 -52.25
C ALA A 18 -54.73 43.39 -51.02
N ALA A 19 -53.41 43.33 -51.27
CA ALA A 19 -52.36 43.26 -50.27
C ALA A 19 -52.35 44.51 -49.36
N THR A 20 -52.31 44.30 -48.04
CA THR A 20 -52.00 45.33 -47.04
C THR A 20 -50.62 45.06 -46.44
N ALA A 21 -49.73 46.06 -46.53
CA ALA A 21 -48.32 46.05 -46.14
C ALA A 21 -48.11 46.18 -44.62
N GLY A 22 -48.75 45.34 -43.80
CA GLY A 22 -48.76 45.50 -42.34
C GLY A 22 -48.10 44.40 -41.51
N THR A 23 -47.56 43.34 -42.12
CA THR A 23 -47.21 42.10 -41.37
C THR A 23 -45.76 41.64 -41.49
N ALA A 24 -44.87 42.48 -42.05
CA ALA A 24 -43.45 42.16 -42.19
C ALA A 24 -42.54 42.89 -41.16
N GLU A 25 -42.97 44.03 -40.59
CA GLU A 25 -42.12 44.81 -39.66
C GLU A 25 -42.19 44.33 -38.20
N LYS A 26 -43.29 43.70 -37.77
CA LYS A 26 -43.43 43.21 -36.39
C LYS A 26 -42.57 41.96 -36.07
N ASN A 27 -42.27 41.14 -37.08
CA ASN A 27 -41.54 39.88 -36.88
C ASN A 27 -40.00 40.06 -36.87
N THR A 28 -39.49 41.17 -37.40
CA THR A 28 -38.05 41.49 -37.38
C THR A 28 -37.63 42.17 -36.08
N GLU A 29 -38.49 43.00 -35.49
CA GLU A 29 -38.26 43.63 -34.18
C GLU A 29 -38.21 42.61 -33.03
N ASP A 30 -39.11 41.62 -33.03
CA ASP A 30 -39.13 40.54 -32.03
C ASP A 30 -37.90 39.61 -32.14
N ALA A 31 -37.47 39.29 -33.36
CA ALA A 31 -36.25 38.51 -33.58
C ALA A 31 -34.98 39.26 -33.14
N ALA A 32 -34.91 40.57 -33.42
CA ALA A 32 -33.80 41.42 -32.98
C ALA A 32 -33.75 41.55 -31.44
N ALA A 33 -34.90 41.67 -30.78
CA ALA A 33 -35.01 41.70 -29.32
C ALA A 33 -34.52 40.40 -28.67
N VAL A 34 -34.89 39.24 -29.22
CA VAL A 34 -34.42 37.93 -28.73
C VAL A 34 -32.91 37.74 -28.91
N VAL A 35 -32.35 38.21 -30.03
CA VAL A 35 -30.90 38.16 -30.27
C VAL A 35 -30.14 39.11 -29.33
N ALA A 36 -30.69 40.29 -29.05
CA ALA A 36 -30.13 41.24 -28.10
C ALA A 36 -30.13 40.68 -26.67
N ASP A 37 -31.20 39.99 -26.26
CA ASP A 37 -31.30 39.38 -24.93
C ASP A 37 -30.32 38.21 -24.76
N ARG A 38 -30.16 37.36 -25.79
CA ARG A 38 -29.13 36.31 -25.81
C ARG A 38 -27.71 36.87 -25.69
N LYS A 39 -27.41 37.97 -26.40
CA LYS A 39 -26.11 38.66 -26.29
C LYS A 39 -25.89 39.24 -24.89
N ARG A 40 -26.93 39.80 -24.25
CA ARG A 40 -26.86 40.32 -22.87
C ARG A 40 -26.62 39.20 -21.86
N LYS A 41 -27.30 38.06 -22.00
CA LYS A 41 -27.09 36.87 -21.15
C LYS A 41 -25.67 36.34 -21.26
N LYS A 42 -25.15 36.17 -22.48
CA LYS A 42 -23.77 35.71 -22.72
C LYS A 42 -22.73 36.63 -22.08
N ARG A 43 -22.90 37.96 -22.20
CA ARG A 43 -21.99 38.93 -21.55
C ARG A 43 -22.06 38.85 -20.03
N ARG A 44 -23.23 38.58 -19.45
CA ARG A 44 -23.42 38.40 -18.00
C ARG A 44 -22.72 37.14 -17.50
N ASP A 45 -22.81 36.05 -18.24
CA ASP A 45 -22.17 34.77 -17.92
C ASP A 45 -20.63 34.88 -18.03
N GLU A 46 -20.12 35.58 -19.04
CA GLU A 46 -18.68 35.86 -19.19
C GLU A 46 -18.13 36.75 -18.06
N LEU A 47 -18.89 37.76 -17.63
CA LEU A 47 -18.53 38.60 -16.47
C LEU A 47 -18.54 37.81 -15.16
N SER A 48 -19.52 36.93 -14.98
CA SER A 48 -19.59 36.02 -13.83
C SER A 48 -18.37 35.10 -13.79
N LEU A 49 -18.01 34.48 -14.93
CA LEU A 49 -16.85 33.61 -15.03
C LEU A 49 -15.54 34.35 -14.77
N ALA A 50 -15.41 35.58 -15.26
CA ALA A 50 -14.25 36.43 -14.99
C ALA A 50 -14.15 36.83 -13.51
N ALA A 51 -15.27 37.14 -12.85
CA ALA A 51 -15.31 37.44 -11.42
C ALA A 51 -14.88 36.22 -10.59
N THR A 52 -15.37 35.02 -10.94
CA THR A 52 -14.98 33.77 -10.28
C THR A 52 -13.49 33.47 -10.45
N LYS A 53 -12.92 33.69 -11.65
CA LYS A 53 -11.48 33.54 -11.88
C LYS A 53 -10.63 34.53 -11.07
N ARG A 54 -11.08 35.79 -10.95
CA ARG A 54 -10.39 36.79 -10.10
C ARG A 54 -10.46 36.42 -8.62
N LYS A 55 -11.61 35.91 -8.15
CA LYS A 55 -11.79 35.46 -6.78
C LYS A 55 -10.88 34.27 -6.46
N MET A 56 -10.83 33.25 -7.33
CA MET A 56 -9.89 32.13 -7.20
C MET A 56 -8.43 32.60 -7.27
N GLY A 57 -8.09 33.53 -8.18
CA GLY A 57 -6.74 34.09 -8.25
C GLY A 57 -6.32 34.81 -6.96
N GLY A 58 -7.25 35.56 -6.35
CA GLY A 58 -7.05 36.20 -5.05
C GLY A 58 -6.89 35.19 -3.91
N GLU A 59 -7.68 34.13 -3.89
CA GLU A 59 -7.57 33.04 -2.90
C GLU A 59 -6.25 32.27 -3.04
N ILE A 60 -5.79 32.02 -4.27
CA ILE A 60 -4.50 31.37 -4.53
C ILE A 60 -3.35 32.28 -4.07
N ALA A 61 -3.38 33.57 -4.41
CA ALA A 61 -2.37 34.54 -3.97
C ALA A 61 -2.34 34.71 -2.45
N ALA A 62 -3.50 34.72 -1.79
CA ALA A 62 -3.61 34.77 -0.33
C ALA A 62 -3.07 33.49 0.32
N ARG A 63 -3.30 32.31 -0.29
CA ARG A 63 -2.77 31.03 0.16
C ARG A 63 -1.25 30.94 0.01
N THR A 64 -0.70 31.49 -1.08
CA THR A 64 0.76 31.57 -1.30
C THR A 64 1.41 32.49 -0.28
N LYS A 65 0.85 33.69 -0.02
CA LYS A 65 1.35 34.60 1.03
C LYS A 65 1.26 34.00 2.43
N ARG A 66 0.19 33.24 2.73
CA ARG A 66 0.08 32.50 4.01
C ARG A 66 1.20 31.46 4.18
N LYS A 67 1.55 30.74 3.11
CA LYS A 67 2.65 29.76 3.12
C LYS A 67 4.03 30.42 3.30
N GLU A 68 4.26 31.57 2.67
CA GLU A 68 5.49 32.34 2.86
C GLU A 68 5.64 32.83 4.31
N MET A 69 4.55 33.31 4.93
CA MET A 69 4.52 33.73 6.35
C MET A 69 4.57 32.57 7.36
N GLU A 70 4.37 31.32 6.92
CA GLU A 70 4.43 30.11 7.74
C GLU A 70 5.84 29.51 7.77
N ASN A 71 6.62 29.69 6.70
CA ASN A 71 8.02 29.27 6.62
C ASN A 71 8.98 30.12 7.48
N ASP A 72 8.60 31.33 7.85
CA ASP A 72 9.43 32.27 8.64
C ASP A 72 9.21 32.16 10.17
N ARG A 73 8.30 31.28 10.61
CA ARG A 73 8.11 30.98 12.03
C ARG A 73 8.95 29.76 12.40
N PRO A 74 9.54 29.70 13.60
CA PRO A 74 10.10 28.44 14.09
C PRO A 74 8.99 27.38 14.02
N ARG A 75 9.27 26.25 13.35
CA ARG A 75 8.32 25.13 13.25
C ARG A 75 8.09 24.57 14.64
N ILE A 76 7.02 25.03 15.29
CA ILE A 76 6.53 24.44 16.53
C ILE A 76 5.85 23.14 16.13
N PHE A 77 6.55 22.01 16.26
CA PHE A 77 6.00 20.69 15.92
C PHE A 77 4.92 20.22 16.90
N TYR A 78 4.86 20.81 18.10
CA TYR A 78 3.92 20.43 19.15
C TYR A 78 3.32 21.67 19.83
N GLU A 79 2.02 21.90 19.66
CA GLU A 79 1.31 23.03 20.28
C GLU A 79 0.67 22.67 21.63
N ARG A 80 0.62 21.38 21.97
CA ARG A 80 -0.06 20.89 23.17
C ARG A 80 0.83 19.94 23.96
N ARG A 81 1.05 20.28 25.22
CA ARG A 81 1.69 19.43 26.22
C ARG A 81 0.61 18.88 27.15
N THR A 82 0.58 17.57 27.36
CA THR A 82 -0.36 16.93 28.30
C THR A 82 -0.10 17.41 29.73
N THR A 83 -1.15 17.53 30.55
CA THR A 83 -1.04 17.86 31.99
C THR A 83 -0.30 16.79 32.79
N LEU A 84 -0.14 15.58 32.23
CA LEU A 84 0.69 14.52 32.82
C LEU A 84 2.14 14.97 33.04
N TRP A 85 2.64 15.93 32.24
CA TRP A 85 3.99 16.49 32.38
C TRP A 85 4.19 17.29 33.67
N ASP A 86 3.11 17.72 34.33
CA ASP A 86 3.16 18.49 35.57
C ASP A 86 3.12 17.58 36.82
N LEU A 87 2.96 16.26 36.64
CA LEU A 87 2.92 15.33 37.74
C LEU A 87 4.32 15.11 38.34
N PRO A 88 4.51 15.16 39.67
CA PRO A 88 5.83 15.07 40.32
C PRO A 88 6.62 13.81 39.93
N TYR A 89 5.93 12.69 39.72
CA TYR A 89 6.55 11.42 39.36
C TYR A 89 6.87 11.29 37.86
N TRP A 90 6.36 12.19 37.01
CA TRP A 90 6.53 12.11 35.55
C TRP A 90 8.00 12.25 35.15
N ALA A 91 8.75 13.09 35.88
CA ALA A 91 10.19 13.26 35.69
C ALA A 91 10.97 11.95 35.89
N GLY A 92 10.54 11.10 36.82
CA GLY A 92 11.18 9.82 37.16
C GLY A 92 10.83 8.65 36.25
N LYS A 93 9.90 8.81 35.30
CA LYS A 93 9.55 7.74 34.34
C LYS A 93 10.61 7.64 33.25
N LYS A 94 11.24 6.46 33.13
CA LYS A 94 12.14 6.11 32.02
C LYS A 94 11.42 6.11 30.67
N LEU A 95 10.16 5.69 30.66
CA LEU A 95 9.29 5.68 29.48
C LEU A 95 8.05 6.56 29.74
N ARG A 96 7.96 7.69 29.02
CA ARG A 96 6.88 8.69 29.17
C ARG A 96 5.78 8.56 28.13
N HIS A 97 6.08 7.92 27.00
CA HIS A 97 5.14 7.67 25.91
C HIS A 97 5.12 6.18 25.58
N ASN A 98 3.94 5.69 25.22
CA ASN A 98 3.73 4.31 24.79
C ASN A 98 3.35 4.33 23.31
N ILE A 99 4.11 3.61 22.48
CA ILE A 99 3.71 3.37 21.09
C ILE A 99 2.55 2.38 21.12
N ASP A 100 1.39 2.83 20.66
CA ASP A 100 0.24 1.94 20.47
C ASP A 100 0.50 1.02 19.26
N ILE A 101 0.90 -0.22 19.57
CA ILE A 101 1.25 -1.23 18.56
C ILE A 101 0.03 -1.52 17.67
N MET A 102 -1.16 -1.67 18.23
CA MET A 102 -2.38 -1.98 17.46
C MET A 102 -2.71 -0.88 16.44
N HIS A 103 -2.55 0.38 16.83
CA HIS A 103 -2.75 1.50 15.92
C HIS A 103 -1.65 1.62 14.87
N MET A 104 -0.40 1.34 15.23
CA MET A 104 0.71 1.29 14.29
C MET A 104 0.54 0.16 13.27
N GLU A 105 0.25 -1.06 13.70
CA GLU A 105 -0.01 -2.21 12.82
C GLU A 105 -1.18 -1.91 11.89
N LYS A 106 -2.25 -1.28 12.40
CA LYS A 106 -3.35 -0.83 11.54
C LYS A 106 -2.85 0.09 10.45
N ASN A 107 -2.03 1.08 10.78
CA ASN A 107 -1.50 2.03 9.80
C ASN A 107 -0.62 1.32 8.75
N ILE A 108 0.33 0.49 9.20
CA ILE A 108 1.21 -0.29 8.33
C ILE A 108 0.39 -1.21 7.42
N CYS A 109 -0.56 -1.94 7.98
CA CYS A 109 -1.46 -2.83 7.24
C CYS A 109 -2.31 -2.07 6.21
N ASP A 110 -2.93 -0.94 6.58
CA ASP A 110 -3.68 -0.09 5.67
C ASP A 110 -2.78 0.42 4.51
N ASN A 111 -1.53 0.78 4.81
CA ASN A 111 -0.55 1.25 3.82
C ASN A 111 -0.17 0.12 2.84
N ILE A 112 0.12 -1.08 3.34
CA ILE A 112 0.46 -2.24 2.50
C ILE A 112 -0.74 -2.63 1.64
N VAL A 113 -1.91 -2.87 2.25
CA VAL A 113 -3.12 -3.31 1.52
C VAL A 113 -3.61 -2.24 0.55
N GLY A 114 -3.61 -0.97 0.96
CA GLY A 114 -4.01 0.16 0.12
C GLY A 114 -3.15 0.29 -1.13
N THR A 115 -1.84 0.07 -0.98
CA THR A 115 -0.88 0.12 -2.08
C THR A 115 -0.96 -1.15 -2.95
N LEU A 116 -1.00 -2.33 -2.33
CA LEU A 116 -1.10 -3.64 -3.00
C LEU A 116 -2.33 -3.76 -3.90
N LEU A 117 -3.49 -3.30 -3.41
CA LEU A 117 -4.76 -3.34 -4.15
C LEU A 117 -5.03 -2.07 -4.98
N ASN A 118 -4.12 -1.10 -4.96
CA ASN A 118 -4.25 0.23 -5.58
C ASN A 118 -5.62 0.88 -5.28
N ILE A 119 -5.93 0.99 -3.99
CA ILE A 119 -7.18 1.60 -3.53
C ILE A 119 -7.04 3.12 -3.64
N PRO A 120 -7.97 3.81 -4.34
CA PRO A 120 -7.96 5.26 -4.42
C PRO A 120 -7.88 5.91 -3.03
N SER A 121 -7.04 6.93 -2.89
CA SER A 121 -6.79 7.67 -1.65
C SER A 121 -6.10 6.90 -0.52
N LYS A 122 -5.89 5.58 -0.64
CA LYS A 122 -5.11 4.78 0.32
C LYS A 122 -3.75 4.33 -0.22
N THR A 123 -3.60 4.24 -1.54
CA THR A 123 -2.33 3.88 -2.15
C THR A 123 -1.24 4.90 -1.81
N LYS A 124 -0.05 4.41 -1.46
CA LYS A 124 1.14 5.23 -1.21
C LYS A 124 1.93 5.51 -2.49
N ASP A 125 1.52 4.91 -3.62
CA ASP A 125 2.06 5.24 -4.94
C ASP A 125 1.23 6.35 -5.59
N SER A 126 1.67 7.60 -5.41
CA SER A 126 1.07 8.78 -6.03
C SER A 126 2.05 9.45 -6.98
N SER A 127 1.55 10.29 -7.89
CA SER A 127 2.42 11.08 -8.78
C SER A 127 3.43 11.92 -8.00
N ASN A 128 3.04 12.47 -6.85
CA ASN A 128 3.94 13.21 -5.98
C ASN A 128 5.01 12.30 -5.39
N ALA A 129 4.63 11.11 -4.89
CA ALA A 129 5.59 10.16 -4.32
C ALA A 129 6.69 9.75 -5.33
N ARG A 130 6.37 9.68 -6.62
CA ARG A 130 7.36 9.40 -7.67
C ARG A 130 8.21 10.61 -8.08
N ILE A 131 7.65 11.82 -8.00
CA ILE A 131 8.44 13.06 -8.13
C ILE A 131 9.42 13.15 -6.95
N ASP A 132 9.01 12.77 -5.75
CA ASP A 132 9.87 12.72 -4.57
C ASP A 132 11.00 11.69 -4.75
N CYS A 133 10.71 10.51 -5.32
CA CYS A 133 11.74 9.53 -5.68
C CYS A 133 12.82 10.14 -6.61
N ALA A 134 12.41 10.91 -7.62
CA ALA A 134 13.33 11.57 -8.54
C ALA A 134 14.11 12.72 -7.87
N THR A 135 13.45 13.46 -6.99
CA THR A 135 14.04 14.60 -6.26
C THR A 135 15.08 14.13 -5.26
N LEU A 136 14.80 13.04 -4.56
CA LEU A 136 15.70 12.43 -3.57
C LEU A 136 16.74 11.50 -4.21
N ASN A 137 16.67 11.29 -5.53
CA ASN A 137 17.51 10.35 -6.27
C ASN A 137 17.50 8.92 -5.68
N VAL A 138 16.33 8.46 -5.23
CA VAL A 138 16.10 7.12 -4.70
C VAL A 138 15.14 6.35 -5.61
N ASN A 139 15.14 5.02 -5.50
CA ASN A 139 14.21 4.12 -6.20
C ASN A 139 14.04 4.48 -7.69
N SER A 140 15.15 4.47 -8.43
CA SER A 140 15.19 4.86 -9.86
C SER A 140 14.15 4.15 -10.72
N HIS A 141 13.83 2.90 -10.41
CA HIS A 141 12.79 2.11 -11.07
C HIS A 141 11.35 2.65 -10.87
N LEU A 142 11.10 3.44 -9.82
CA LEU A 142 9.82 4.10 -9.54
C LEU A 142 9.74 5.54 -10.07
N GLN A 143 10.86 6.14 -10.48
CA GLN A 143 10.88 7.52 -10.94
C GLN A 143 10.05 7.70 -12.22
N LEU A 144 9.33 8.82 -12.31
CA LEU A 144 8.61 9.18 -13.54
C LEU A 144 9.64 9.46 -14.64
N ASP A 145 9.44 8.86 -15.81
CA ASP A 145 10.25 9.19 -16.96
C ASP A 145 9.94 10.63 -17.40
N ARG A 146 10.96 11.49 -17.47
CA ARG A 146 10.79 12.93 -17.76
C ARG A 146 10.18 13.17 -19.16
N ASN A 147 10.18 12.12 -19.99
CA ASN A 147 9.65 12.07 -21.35
C ASN A 147 8.18 11.62 -21.47
N ASP A 148 7.52 11.18 -20.39
CA ASP A 148 6.07 10.84 -20.39
C ASP A 148 5.17 12.08 -20.34
N LYS A 149 5.54 13.15 -21.04
CA LYS A 149 4.65 14.26 -21.34
C LYS A 149 3.72 13.85 -22.47
N VAL A 150 2.66 13.14 -22.13
CA VAL A 150 1.55 12.96 -23.08
C VAL A 150 0.86 14.32 -23.24
N ASN A 151 1.25 15.05 -24.28
CA ASN A 151 0.49 16.18 -24.81
C ASN A 151 -0.81 15.64 -25.44
N LYS A 152 -1.84 15.40 -24.62
CA LYS A 152 -3.23 15.40 -25.07
C LYS A 152 -4.05 16.20 -24.07
N GLY A 153 -4.80 17.15 -24.60
CA GLY A 153 -5.51 18.17 -23.82
C GLY A 153 -6.38 17.56 -22.72
N LYS A 154 -6.31 18.21 -21.55
CA LYS A 154 -7.12 18.00 -20.34
C LYS A 154 -6.81 16.67 -19.62
N GLU A 155 -6.26 16.84 -18.42
CA GLU A 155 -5.78 15.85 -17.44
C GLU A 155 -4.40 15.23 -17.70
N LYS A 156 -3.49 15.51 -16.77
CA LYS A 156 -2.13 14.96 -16.73
C LYS A 156 -2.18 13.50 -16.27
N HIS A 157 -2.39 12.58 -17.20
CA HIS A 157 -2.28 11.15 -16.93
C HIS A 157 -0.81 10.74 -17.09
N TYR A 158 -0.10 10.61 -15.96
CA TYR A 158 1.24 10.01 -15.96
C TYR A 158 1.09 8.51 -16.14
N LYS A 159 1.72 7.94 -17.19
CA LYS A 159 1.74 6.50 -17.38
C LYS A 159 2.79 5.92 -16.43
N PHE A 160 2.32 5.45 -15.28
CA PHE A 160 3.21 4.80 -14.32
C PHE A 160 3.87 3.58 -14.96
N ARG A 161 5.21 3.52 -14.97
CA ARG A 161 5.95 2.29 -15.25
C ARG A 161 5.36 1.19 -14.35
N GLY A 162 5.00 0.04 -14.93
CA GLY A 162 4.21 -1.01 -14.28
C GLY A 162 4.72 -1.32 -12.87
N VAL A 163 3.83 -1.20 -11.89
CA VAL A 163 4.21 -1.14 -10.48
C VAL A 163 4.31 -2.56 -9.93
N GLU A 164 5.52 -2.98 -9.56
CA GLU A 164 5.79 -4.38 -9.19
C GLU A 164 5.13 -4.79 -7.86
N PHE A 165 4.89 -3.82 -6.98
CA PHE A 165 4.23 -4.03 -5.69
C PHE A 165 2.70 -3.92 -5.74
N THR A 166 2.11 -3.54 -6.89
CA THR A 166 0.66 -3.47 -7.08
C THR A 166 0.17 -4.72 -7.80
N LEU A 167 -0.83 -5.41 -7.25
CA LEU A 167 -1.41 -6.56 -7.92
C LEU A 167 -2.21 -6.13 -9.16
N PRO A 168 -2.08 -6.82 -10.31
CA PRO A 168 -3.03 -6.71 -11.41
C PRO A 168 -4.43 -7.20 -11.00
N MET A 169 -5.48 -6.77 -11.70
CA MET A 169 -6.87 -7.12 -11.37
C MET A 169 -7.14 -8.63 -11.19
N PRO A 170 -6.61 -9.55 -12.03
CA PRO A 170 -6.79 -10.98 -11.81
C PRO A 170 -6.21 -11.45 -10.47
N LYS A 171 -4.99 -11.01 -10.13
CA LYS A 171 -4.33 -11.35 -8.86
C LYS A 171 -5.03 -10.73 -7.65
N ARG A 172 -5.59 -9.52 -7.79
CA ARG A 172 -6.40 -8.89 -6.72
C ARG A 172 -7.61 -9.73 -6.36
N ARG A 173 -8.31 -10.29 -7.36
CA ARG A 173 -9.46 -11.17 -7.12
C ARG A 173 -9.07 -12.43 -6.37
N LEU A 174 -7.96 -13.07 -6.77
CA LEU A 174 -7.43 -14.25 -6.07
C LEU A 174 -7.11 -13.94 -4.60
N PHE A 175 -6.45 -12.81 -4.33
CA PHE A 175 -6.18 -12.37 -2.96
C PHE A 175 -7.45 -12.15 -2.14
N CYS A 176 -8.45 -11.47 -2.72
CA CYS A 176 -9.72 -11.24 -2.05
C CYS A 176 -10.56 -12.52 -1.87
N GLU A 177 -10.48 -13.47 -2.80
CA GLU A 177 -11.12 -14.77 -2.69
C GLU A 177 -10.49 -15.62 -1.58
N TYR A 178 -9.16 -15.62 -1.49
CA TYR A 178 -8.44 -16.19 -0.34
C TYR A 178 -8.98 -15.62 0.97
N LEU A 179 -9.03 -14.29 1.11
CA LEU A 179 -9.52 -13.64 2.34
C LEU A 179 -11.00 -13.93 2.63
N ARG A 180 -11.82 -14.15 1.59
CA ARG A 180 -13.22 -14.55 1.75
C ARG A 180 -13.36 -15.96 2.34
N GLY A 181 -12.43 -16.85 2.01
CA GLY A 181 -12.40 -18.23 2.50
C GLY A 181 -11.80 -18.38 3.91
N VAL A 182 -11.18 -17.33 4.46
CA VAL A 182 -10.61 -17.39 5.81
C VAL A 182 -11.71 -17.43 6.86
N MET A 183 -11.70 -18.49 7.65
CA MET A 183 -12.58 -18.68 8.81
C MET A 183 -11.76 -18.71 10.09
N PHE A 184 -12.31 -18.15 11.16
CA PHE A 184 -11.67 -18.11 12.46
C PHE A 184 -12.50 -18.84 13.52
N PRO A 185 -11.85 -19.41 14.56
CA PRO A 185 -12.53 -19.85 15.77
C PRO A 185 -13.35 -18.72 16.39
N PHE A 186 -14.42 -19.09 17.10
CA PHE A 186 -15.28 -18.12 17.78
C PHE A 186 -14.48 -17.25 18.77
N GLY A 187 -14.70 -15.94 18.71
CA GLY A 187 -14.01 -14.97 19.58
C GLY A 187 -12.60 -14.59 19.14
N PHE A 188 -12.04 -15.21 18.09
CA PHE A 188 -10.67 -14.95 17.66
C PHE A 188 -10.54 -13.65 16.85
N ALA A 189 -11.26 -13.53 15.73
CA ALA A 189 -11.23 -12.36 14.87
C ALA A 189 -12.58 -12.16 14.18
N SER A 190 -12.82 -10.97 13.64
CA SER A 190 -14.04 -10.73 12.87
C SER A 190 -13.97 -11.41 11.50
N ASN A 191 -15.13 -11.68 10.89
CA ASN A 191 -15.18 -12.25 9.56
C ASN A 191 -14.72 -11.22 8.50
N ILE A 192 -13.51 -11.41 7.98
CA ILE A 192 -12.86 -10.53 6.98
C ILE A 192 -13.68 -10.46 5.67
N ALA A 193 -14.49 -11.48 5.36
CA ALA A 193 -15.37 -11.44 4.19
C ALA A 193 -16.33 -10.25 4.21
N ASN A 194 -16.73 -9.78 5.40
CA ASN A 194 -17.60 -8.60 5.56
C ASN A 194 -16.90 -7.28 5.19
N CYS A 195 -15.56 -7.28 5.15
CA CYS A 195 -14.75 -6.12 4.77
C CYS A 195 -14.47 -6.09 3.25
N LEU A 196 -14.90 -7.09 2.49
CA LEU A 196 -14.76 -7.12 1.04
C LEU A 196 -15.91 -6.38 0.37
N ASN A 197 -15.62 -5.67 -0.72
CA ASN A 197 -16.67 -5.13 -1.57
C ASN A 197 -17.40 -6.23 -2.35
N ALA A 198 -18.58 -5.91 -2.89
CA ALA A 198 -19.38 -6.85 -3.68
C ALA A 198 -18.63 -7.45 -4.89
N GLU A 199 -17.72 -6.68 -5.49
CA GLU A 199 -16.89 -7.12 -6.62
C GLU A 199 -15.70 -8.02 -6.20
N GLY A 200 -15.40 -8.12 -4.90
CA GLY A 200 -14.28 -8.92 -4.38
C GLY A 200 -12.91 -8.47 -4.89
N ASN A 201 -12.66 -7.17 -4.97
CA ASN A 201 -11.39 -6.62 -5.46
C ASN A 201 -10.79 -5.52 -4.55
N LYS A 202 -11.51 -5.12 -3.50
CA LYS A 202 -11.11 -4.07 -2.55
C LYS A 202 -11.50 -4.48 -1.13
N LEU A 203 -10.65 -4.10 -0.17
CA LEU A 203 -10.91 -4.20 1.27
C LEU A 203 -11.26 -2.83 1.85
N GLN A 204 -12.31 -2.80 2.68
CA GLN A 204 -12.80 -1.59 3.35
C GLN A 204 -13.28 -1.94 4.76
N GLY A 205 -13.25 -0.95 5.65
CA GLY A 205 -13.82 -1.12 7.00
C GLY A 205 -13.07 -2.08 7.93
N LEU A 206 -11.80 -2.41 7.65
CA LEU A 206 -10.97 -3.19 8.56
C LEU A 206 -10.77 -2.44 9.88
N LYS A 207 -11.05 -3.11 11.00
CA LYS A 207 -10.75 -2.58 12.33
C LYS A 207 -9.28 -2.83 12.69
N THR A 208 -8.82 -2.22 13.77
CA THR A 208 -7.46 -2.41 14.30
C THR A 208 -7.10 -3.88 14.49
N HIS A 209 -7.99 -4.64 15.12
CA HIS A 209 -7.79 -6.07 15.34
C HIS A 209 -7.73 -6.87 14.03
N ASP A 210 -8.56 -6.54 13.04
CA ASP A 210 -8.52 -7.23 11.74
C ASP A 210 -7.19 -6.98 11.03
N CYS A 211 -6.68 -5.74 11.08
CA CYS A 211 -5.38 -5.40 10.54
C CYS A 211 -4.22 -6.10 11.27
N HIS A 212 -4.29 -6.21 12.59
CA HIS A 212 -3.31 -6.96 13.41
C HIS A 212 -3.22 -8.42 12.94
N ILE A 213 -4.35 -9.11 12.84
CA ILE A 213 -4.40 -10.50 12.36
C ILE A 213 -3.97 -10.61 10.89
N LEU A 214 -4.38 -9.66 10.05
CA LEU A 214 -3.99 -9.66 8.64
C LEU A 214 -2.47 -9.54 8.52
N LEU A 215 -1.86 -8.57 9.19
CA LEU A 215 -0.42 -8.29 9.11
C LEU A 215 0.43 -9.44 9.65
N GLN A 216 0.08 -9.97 10.82
CA GLN A 216 0.89 -10.99 11.49
C GLN A 216 0.75 -12.40 10.90
N ARG A 217 -0.40 -12.72 10.28
CA ARG A 217 -0.74 -14.12 9.93
C ARG A 217 -1.16 -14.31 8.49
N LEU A 218 -2.07 -13.49 7.99
CA LEU A 218 -2.75 -13.80 6.73
C LEU A 218 -2.08 -13.19 5.50
N LEU A 219 -1.48 -12.02 5.64
CA LEU A 219 -1.05 -11.19 4.52
C LEU A 219 0.05 -11.89 3.71
N ALA A 220 1.09 -12.37 4.39
CA ALA A 220 2.19 -13.09 3.75
C ALA A 220 1.70 -14.35 3.01
N ILE A 221 0.81 -15.13 3.62
CA ILE A 221 0.22 -16.32 3.01
C ILE A 221 -0.56 -15.95 1.76
N GLY A 222 -1.45 -14.95 1.87
CA GLY A 222 -2.31 -14.54 0.77
C GLY A 222 -1.57 -13.98 -0.44
N ILE A 223 -0.37 -13.44 -0.26
CA ILE A 223 0.41 -12.85 -1.36
C ILE A 223 1.50 -13.76 -1.93
N LYS A 224 1.83 -14.90 -1.29
CA LYS A 224 3.00 -15.74 -1.61
C LYS A 224 3.22 -15.96 -3.11
N ASP A 225 2.17 -16.35 -3.83
CA ASP A 225 2.24 -16.65 -5.28
C ASP A 225 1.73 -15.50 -6.17
N LEU A 226 1.33 -14.38 -5.55
CA LEU A 226 0.78 -13.22 -6.26
C LEU A 226 1.83 -12.15 -6.53
N VAL A 227 2.92 -12.13 -5.75
CA VAL A 227 3.92 -11.06 -5.76
C VAL A 227 5.32 -11.58 -6.07
N LYS A 228 6.29 -10.68 -6.24
CA LYS A 228 7.69 -11.08 -6.41
C LYS A 228 8.27 -11.63 -5.10
N PRO A 229 9.25 -12.56 -5.15
CA PRO A 229 9.82 -13.18 -3.95
C PRO A 229 10.39 -12.18 -2.95
N ASN A 230 11.04 -11.12 -3.43
CA ASN A 230 11.58 -10.06 -2.56
C ASN A 230 10.48 -9.38 -1.74
N MET A 231 9.34 -9.04 -2.34
CA MET A 231 8.23 -8.40 -1.62
C MET A 231 7.54 -9.37 -0.67
N TYR A 232 7.34 -10.63 -1.08
CA TYR A 232 6.81 -11.66 -0.20
C TYR A 232 7.69 -11.83 1.05
N ASN A 233 9.00 -12.00 0.87
CA ASN A 233 9.93 -12.23 1.97
C ASN A 233 9.91 -11.08 2.98
N VAL A 234 9.92 -9.84 2.52
CA VAL A 234 9.93 -8.66 3.38
C VAL A 234 8.61 -8.52 4.16
N ILE A 235 7.46 -8.76 3.51
CA ILE A 235 6.16 -8.72 4.21
C ILE A 235 6.05 -9.88 5.20
N ALA A 236 6.58 -11.06 4.88
CA ALA A 236 6.63 -12.19 5.79
C ALA A 236 7.54 -11.93 7.00
N GLU A 237 8.72 -11.34 6.79
CA GLU A 237 9.62 -10.90 7.87
C GLU A 237 8.95 -9.86 8.77
N LEU A 238 8.27 -8.86 8.18
CA LEU A 238 7.54 -7.84 8.94
C LEU A 238 6.40 -8.44 9.78
N GLY A 239 5.62 -9.37 9.20
CA GLY A 239 4.57 -10.09 9.92
C GLY A 239 5.12 -10.93 11.08
N ARG A 240 6.25 -11.63 10.87
CA ARG A 240 6.95 -12.37 11.93
C ARG A 240 7.45 -11.46 13.04
N PHE A 241 8.06 -10.32 12.70
CA PHE A 241 8.49 -9.33 13.67
C PHE A 241 7.35 -8.90 14.60
N PHE A 242 6.20 -8.52 14.03
CA PHE A 242 5.04 -8.11 14.82
C PHE A 242 4.46 -9.25 15.66
N ARG A 243 4.42 -10.46 15.11
CA ARG A 243 3.98 -11.65 15.84
C ARG A 243 4.86 -11.94 17.05
N GLU A 244 6.18 -11.81 16.91
CA GLU A 244 7.14 -12.09 17.98
C GLU A 244 7.15 -10.98 19.04
N ILE A 245 7.15 -9.70 18.65
CA ILE A 245 7.15 -8.59 19.62
C ILE A 245 5.82 -8.50 20.39
N CYS A 246 4.72 -8.98 19.81
CA CYS A 246 3.40 -9.08 20.47
C CYS A 246 3.14 -10.44 21.12
N SER A 247 4.15 -11.31 21.20
CA SER A 247 4.00 -12.64 21.80
C SER A 247 3.73 -12.58 23.30
N LYS A 248 3.16 -13.66 23.84
CA LYS A 248 2.87 -13.80 25.26
C LYS A 248 4.09 -13.67 26.15
N THR A 249 5.20 -14.22 25.69
CA THR A 249 6.42 -14.43 26.46
C THR A 249 7.56 -13.95 25.59
N LEU A 250 8.26 -12.92 26.07
CA LEU A 250 9.29 -12.26 25.27
C LEU A 250 10.61 -12.28 26.02
N SER A 251 11.54 -13.12 25.56
CA SER A 251 12.88 -13.23 26.15
C SER A 251 13.78 -12.10 25.67
N ARG A 252 14.74 -11.70 26.51
CA ARG A 252 15.67 -10.60 26.19
C ARG A 252 16.46 -10.87 24.89
N ALA A 253 16.91 -12.10 24.67
CA ALA A 253 17.65 -12.48 23.46
C ALA A 253 16.82 -12.29 22.19
N VAL A 254 15.51 -12.60 22.25
CA VAL A 254 14.59 -12.35 21.13
C VAL A 254 14.48 -10.85 20.87
N VAL A 255 14.32 -10.02 21.91
CA VAL A 255 14.21 -8.57 21.73
C VAL A 255 15.47 -7.95 21.12
N GLU A 256 16.65 -8.40 21.55
CA GLU A 256 17.94 -7.95 21.00
C GLU A 256 18.08 -8.30 19.51
N ARG A 257 17.63 -9.51 19.10
CA ARG A 257 17.53 -9.87 17.68
C ARG A 257 16.51 -9.00 16.94
N LEU A 258 15.30 -8.84 17.47
CA LEU A 258 14.23 -8.05 16.85
C LEU A 258 14.65 -6.59 16.60
N LYS A 259 15.52 -6.03 17.45
CA LYS A 259 16.11 -4.70 17.27
C LYS A 259 16.95 -4.58 16.00
N VAL A 260 17.71 -5.63 15.66
CA VAL A 260 18.49 -5.69 14.42
C VAL A 260 17.56 -5.96 13.24
N ASP A 261 16.67 -6.94 13.38
CA ASP A 261 15.77 -7.38 12.32
C ASP A 261 14.90 -6.24 11.79
N ILE A 262 14.29 -5.43 12.67
CA ILE A 262 13.39 -4.36 12.24
C ILE A 262 14.09 -3.29 11.41
N ALA A 263 15.33 -2.93 11.74
CA ALA A 263 16.09 -1.97 10.96
C ALA A 263 16.33 -2.51 9.53
N VAL A 264 16.71 -3.79 9.42
CA VAL A 264 16.91 -4.46 8.13
C VAL A 264 15.60 -4.56 7.35
N ILE A 265 14.49 -4.93 8.01
CA ILE A 265 13.16 -5.03 7.38
C ILE A 265 12.72 -3.69 6.81
N LEU A 266 12.88 -2.59 7.56
CA LEU A 266 12.55 -1.25 7.09
C LEU A 266 13.40 -0.86 5.88
N CYS A 267 14.71 -1.11 5.89
CA CYS A 267 15.56 -0.86 4.72
C CYS A 267 15.13 -1.69 3.49
N LYS A 268 14.77 -2.96 3.67
CA LYS A 268 14.27 -3.78 2.56
C LYS A 268 12.93 -3.26 2.02
N LEU A 269 12.05 -2.76 2.89
CA LEU A 269 10.82 -2.09 2.47
C LEU A 269 11.12 -0.82 1.66
N GLU A 270 12.11 -0.02 2.08
CA GLU A 270 12.48 1.26 1.43
C GLU A 270 12.97 1.06 -0.01
N LEU A 271 13.57 -0.10 -0.30
CA LEU A 271 13.97 -0.50 -1.65
C LEU A 271 12.78 -0.84 -2.55
N ILE A 272 11.62 -1.19 -1.98
CA ILE A 272 10.42 -1.64 -2.71
C ILE A 272 9.40 -0.51 -2.85
N TYR A 273 9.16 0.23 -1.77
CA TYR A 273 8.08 1.21 -1.69
C TYR A 273 8.59 2.65 -1.84
N PRO A 274 7.76 3.57 -2.37
CA PRO A 274 8.14 4.98 -2.46
C PRO A 274 8.21 5.63 -1.07
N PRO A 275 8.92 6.76 -0.90
CA PRO A 275 9.07 7.45 0.38
C PRO A 275 7.74 7.77 1.10
N ALA A 276 6.67 8.03 0.34
CA ALA A 276 5.34 8.30 0.90
C ALA A 276 4.74 7.13 1.71
N PHE A 277 5.26 5.90 1.52
CA PHE A 277 4.88 4.73 2.33
C PHE A 277 5.33 4.86 3.78
N PHE A 278 6.49 5.48 4.00
CA PHE A 278 7.14 5.59 5.29
C PHE A 278 6.65 6.83 6.05
N ASP A 279 5.40 6.79 6.49
CA ASP A 279 4.92 7.78 7.45
C ASP A 279 5.52 7.54 8.84
N VAL A 280 5.23 8.45 9.78
CA VAL A 280 5.80 8.40 11.13
C VAL A 280 5.48 7.07 11.82
N MET A 281 4.30 6.49 11.57
CA MET A 281 3.90 5.24 12.24
C MET A 281 4.75 4.06 11.78
N VAL A 282 5.12 4.00 10.50
CA VAL A 282 6.02 2.93 10.00
C VAL A 282 7.39 3.02 10.67
N HIS A 283 7.95 4.23 10.81
CA HIS A 283 9.26 4.43 11.42
C HIS A 283 9.27 4.12 12.92
N LEU A 284 8.17 4.35 13.64
CA LEU A 284 8.08 4.04 15.07
C LEU A 284 8.33 2.56 15.38
N ALA A 285 8.19 1.66 14.40
CA ALA A 285 8.45 0.24 14.59
C ALA A 285 9.89 -0.05 15.08
N VAL A 286 10.89 0.76 14.69
CA VAL A 286 12.28 0.58 15.14
C VAL A 286 12.45 0.76 16.66
N HIS A 287 11.53 1.48 17.31
CA HIS A 287 11.57 1.75 18.74
C HIS A 287 10.88 0.69 19.58
N LEU A 288 10.09 -0.20 18.98
CA LEU A 288 9.36 -1.23 19.74
C LEU A 288 10.25 -2.15 20.57
N PRO A 289 11.38 -2.66 20.06
CA PRO A 289 12.25 -3.53 20.85
C PRO A 289 12.81 -2.80 22.08
N ASP A 290 13.28 -1.56 21.91
CA ASP A 290 13.77 -0.75 23.03
C ASP A 290 12.66 -0.42 24.03
N GLU A 291 11.44 -0.17 23.56
CA GLU A 291 10.28 0.05 24.41
C GLU A 291 9.89 -1.20 25.21
N ALA A 292 9.96 -2.39 24.59
CA ALA A 292 9.73 -3.67 25.25
C ALA A 292 10.77 -3.93 26.35
N LEU A 293 12.05 -3.67 26.08
CA LEU A 293 13.12 -3.77 27.08
C LEU A 293 12.89 -2.83 28.26
N LEU A 294 12.44 -1.60 28.01
CA LEU A 294 12.16 -0.63 29.07
C LEU A 294 10.95 -0.99 29.93
N ARG A 295 10.02 -1.80 29.41
CA ARG A 295 8.82 -2.27 30.13
C ARG A 295 9.05 -3.52 30.97
N GLY A 296 9.98 -4.38 30.57
CA GLY A 296 10.16 -5.72 31.13
C GLY A 296 11.22 -5.88 32.21
N ILE A 297 11.75 -4.81 32.82
CA ILE A 297 12.78 -4.96 33.86
C ILE A 297 12.16 -4.75 35.26
N PRO A 298 11.83 -5.82 36.00
CA PRO A 298 12.37 -6.06 37.31
C PRO A 298 13.76 -6.70 37.15
N ALA A 299 14.75 -6.18 37.85
CA ALA A 299 16.00 -6.90 38.03
C ALA A 299 15.69 -8.25 38.71
N HIS A 300 16.23 -9.33 38.16
CA HIS A 300 16.04 -10.75 38.52
C HIS A 300 15.02 -11.52 37.66
N ASP A 301 15.59 -12.45 36.90
CA ASP A 301 15.01 -13.67 36.33
C ASP A 301 14.23 -13.57 35.01
N GLY A 302 15.01 -13.44 33.92
CA GLY A 302 14.94 -14.34 32.75
C GLY A 302 13.85 -14.16 31.70
N GLU A 303 12.60 -13.84 32.07
CA GLU A 303 11.48 -13.91 31.12
C GLU A 303 10.40 -12.86 31.42
N VAL A 304 9.95 -12.15 30.39
CA VAL A 304 8.94 -11.11 30.52
C VAL A 304 7.62 -11.62 29.94
N ASP A 305 6.63 -11.76 30.82
CA ASP A 305 5.27 -12.18 30.49
C ASP A 305 4.49 -10.97 29.95
N PHE A 306 4.33 -10.88 28.63
CA PHE A 306 3.43 -9.96 27.93
C PHE A 306 2.16 -10.69 27.51
N THR A 307 1.21 -10.94 28.40
CA THR A 307 0.00 -11.70 28.05
C THR A 307 -0.83 -11.07 26.91
N VAL A 308 -0.65 -11.57 25.68
CA VAL A 308 -1.58 -11.41 24.55
C VAL A 308 -2.03 -12.78 24.06
N GLU A 309 -3.29 -13.11 24.29
CA GLU A 309 -3.89 -14.39 23.96
C GLU A 309 -3.96 -14.68 22.46
N VAL A 310 -3.00 -15.47 21.96
CA VAL A 310 -3.07 -15.95 20.56
C VAL A 310 -2.68 -17.42 20.37
N SER A 311 -3.19 -18.32 21.22
CA SER A 311 -2.83 -19.75 21.28
C SER A 311 -3.54 -20.69 20.28
N ILE A 312 -4.46 -20.23 19.44
CA ILE A 312 -5.38 -21.13 18.71
C ILE A 312 -4.96 -21.37 17.25
N VAL A 313 -4.26 -20.43 16.60
CA VAL A 313 -3.97 -20.54 15.15
C VAL A 313 -2.67 -21.29 14.87
N ASP A 314 -1.69 -21.29 15.78
CA ASP A 314 -0.44 -22.04 15.53
C ASP A 314 -0.75 -23.55 15.36
N LYS A 315 -1.71 -24.07 16.14
CA LYS A 315 -2.24 -25.45 16.01
C LYS A 315 -2.99 -25.75 14.70
N GLU A 316 -3.53 -24.74 14.03
CA GLU A 316 -4.24 -24.92 12.75
C GLU A 316 -3.38 -24.55 11.53
N MET A 317 -2.38 -23.67 11.69
CA MET A 317 -1.38 -23.36 10.67
C MET A 317 -0.39 -24.51 10.48
N ASP A 318 -0.08 -25.26 11.53
CA ASP A 318 0.69 -26.50 11.41
C ASP A 318 -0.04 -27.57 10.57
N LYS A 319 -1.38 -27.54 10.52
CA LYS A 319 -2.17 -28.43 9.65
C LYS A 319 -2.22 -27.99 8.18
N LEU A 320 -1.77 -26.77 7.88
CA LEU A 320 -1.66 -26.22 6.52
C LEU A 320 -0.23 -26.33 5.95
N LYS A 321 0.71 -26.93 6.67
CA LYS A 321 2.00 -27.35 6.11
C LYS A 321 1.73 -28.37 5.00
N LEU A 322 1.85 -27.91 3.75
CA LEU A 322 1.97 -28.82 2.59
C LEU A 322 3.24 -29.67 2.78
N PRO A 323 3.20 -30.97 2.40
CA PRO A 323 4.32 -31.88 2.64
C PRO A 323 5.55 -31.40 1.89
N GLY A 324 6.62 -31.02 2.60
CA GLY A 324 7.87 -30.60 1.98
C GLY A 324 8.85 -29.81 2.87
N GLU A 325 8.44 -29.31 4.02
CA GLU A 325 9.39 -28.73 4.99
C GLU A 325 9.66 -29.75 6.10
N SER A 326 10.59 -30.67 5.84
CA SER A 326 11.21 -31.46 6.90
C SER A 326 12.05 -30.52 7.76
N GLN A 327 11.66 -30.43 9.02
CA GLN A 327 12.49 -29.87 10.09
C GLN A 327 13.73 -30.77 10.24
N GLU A 328 14.92 -30.23 9.99
CA GLU A 328 16.12 -30.72 10.65
C GLU A 328 16.05 -30.22 12.11
N GLU A 329 15.40 -31.01 12.95
CA GLU A 329 15.59 -30.93 14.39
C GLU A 329 16.88 -31.68 14.73
N ASN A 330 17.89 -30.92 15.14
CA ASN A 330 19.04 -31.43 15.88
C ASN A 330 18.54 -32.02 17.21
N GLY A 331 18.25 -33.32 17.20
CA GLY A 331 18.23 -34.15 18.39
C GLY A 331 19.67 -34.50 18.76
N GLN A 332 20.19 -33.84 19.79
CA GLN A 332 21.29 -34.40 20.57
C GLN A 332 20.69 -35.43 21.51
N ASP A 333 20.85 -36.71 21.19
CA ASP A 333 20.76 -37.79 22.16
C ASP A 333 22.12 -38.50 22.20
N GLU A 334 22.66 -38.57 23.42
CA GLU A 334 23.81 -39.36 23.83
C GLU A 334 23.57 -40.83 23.50
N GLN A 335 24.46 -41.47 22.72
CA GLN A 335 24.85 -42.87 22.94
C GLN A 335 26.33 -43.05 22.60
N ASP A 336 27.04 -43.50 23.62
CA ASP A 336 28.41 -43.99 23.62
C ASP A 336 28.48 -45.42 23.03
N GLU A 337 29.69 -45.83 22.67
CA GLU A 337 30.15 -47.21 22.37
C GLU A 337 29.67 -47.91 21.08
N THR A 338 30.53 -47.98 20.05
CA THR A 338 31.37 -49.17 19.78
C THR A 338 32.22 -49.02 18.50
N MET A 339 33.47 -49.42 18.67
CA MET A 339 34.56 -49.56 17.70
C MET A 339 34.25 -50.66 16.67
N HIS A 340 34.52 -50.46 15.37
CA HIS A 340 35.13 -51.47 14.50
C HIS A 340 35.55 -50.91 13.12
N GLU A 341 36.86 -50.73 13.01
CA GLU A 341 37.78 -50.84 11.88
C GLU A 341 37.34 -51.80 10.75
N TYR A 342 37.29 -51.30 9.49
CA TYR A 342 37.43 -52.08 8.25
C TYR A 342 37.83 -51.13 7.10
N GLN A 343 39.09 -51.19 6.66
CA GLN A 343 39.47 -50.87 5.28
C GLN A 343 40.24 -52.07 4.73
N ASN A 344 39.69 -52.63 3.65
CA ASN A 344 40.17 -53.82 2.96
C ASN A 344 41.34 -53.46 2.05
N GLU A 345 42.40 -54.25 2.16
CA GLU A 345 43.40 -54.50 1.13
C GLU A 345 42.84 -55.58 0.18
N ASP A 346 42.87 -55.34 -1.12
CA ASP A 346 42.79 -56.38 -2.14
C ASP A 346 43.99 -56.20 -3.07
N GLY A 347 44.88 -57.19 -3.05
CA GLY A 347 46.02 -57.31 -3.95
C GLY A 347 45.68 -58.06 -5.23
N GLY A 348 46.51 -57.88 -6.25
CA GLY A 348 46.51 -58.64 -7.49
C GLY A 348 47.76 -58.28 -8.29
N ASP A 349 48.75 -59.17 -8.19
CA ASP A 349 50.00 -59.22 -8.97
C ASP A 349 49.73 -59.48 -10.47
N ASP A 350 50.64 -59.04 -11.35
CA ASP A 350 51.41 -59.91 -12.25
C ASP A 350 52.30 -59.06 -13.20
N ASP A 351 53.61 -59.31 -13.08
CA ASP A 351 54.59 -59.60 -14.12
C ASP A 351 55.17 -58.54 -15.09
N ASP A 352 56.51 -58.47 -14.98
CA ASP A 352 57.53 -58.55 -16.02
C ASP A 352 58.06 -57.30 -16.77
N ASP A 353 59.36 -57.10 -16.50
CA ASP A 353 60.49 -56.93 -17.42
C ASP A 353 60.81 -55.58 -18.09
N ASP A 354 62.06 -55.21 -17.81
CA ASP A 354 63.11 -54.72 -18.71
C ASP A 354 63.15 -53.25 -19.17
N ASP A 355 64.27 -52.66 -18.75
CA ASP A 355 65.27 -51.97 -19.57
C ASP A 355 65.14 -50.47 -19.90
N ASP A 356 66.31 -49.85 -19.66
CA ASP A 356 66.97 -48.80 -20.43
C ASP A 356 66.54 -47.32 -20.25
N ASP A 357 67.49 -46.64 -19.61
CA ASP A 357 68.29 -45.57 -20.20
C ASP A 357 67.83 -44.11 -20.14
N ASP A 358 68.85 -43.33 -19.78
CA ASP A 358 69.23 -42.03 -20.31
C ASP A 358 68.54 -40.76 -19.78
N ASP A 359 69.40 -40.08 -19.02
CA ASP A 359 69.95 -38.76 -19.39
C ASP A 359 69.23 -37.50 -18.91
N ASP A 360 70.09 -36.69 -18.27
CA ASP A 360 70.27 -35.26 -18.50
C ASP A 360 69.10 -34.34 -18.10
N ASP A 361 69.30 -33.16 -17.56
CA ASP A 361 70.47 -32.38 -17.19
C ASP A 361 69.86 -31.12 -16.53
N ASP A 362 70.69 -30.40 -15.77
CA ASP A 362 70.66 -28.94 -15.63
C ASP A 362 69.40 -28.24 -15.07
N ASP A 363 69.47 -27.16 -14.32
CA ASP A 363 70.51 -26.39 -13.65
C ASP A 363 69.73 -25.31 -12.88
N ASP A 364 70.34 -24.81 -11.80
CA ASP A 364 70.39 -23.41 -11.37
C ASP A 364 69.09 -22.58 -11.25
N ASP A 365 68.84 -21.78 -10.21
CA ASP A 365 69.58 -21.35 -9.01
C ASP A 365 68.54 -20.64 -8.10
#